data_AF-A0A9Q1M0A8-F1
#
_entry.id   AF-A0A9Q1M0A8-F1
#
_cell.length_a   1.000
_cell.length_b   1.000
_cell.length_c   1.000
_cell.angle_alpha   90.00
_cell.angle_beta   90.00
_cell.angle_gamma   90.00
#
_symmetry.space_group_name_H-M   'P 1'
#
loop_
_entity.id
_entity.type
_entity.pdbx_description
1 polymer ?
#
loop_
_entity_poly.entity_id
_entity_poly.type
_entity_poly.pdbx_seq_one_letter_code
_entity_poly.pdbx_strand_id
1 'polypeptide(L)'
;MGLNRLRCAGNEAHYCIMKQGQYVHLDDLCEAHIFLYEHPNAEGRFICSSHHAIIYDVANMVRQEWPEYYVPTEFKGIDKDLAIVSFSSKKLTDMGFQFKYTLEDMYKGAIETCRQKQLLPLST
;
A
#
# COMPACT_ATOMS: atom_id res chain seq x y z
N MET A 1 -26.49 -10.31 -17.32
CA MET A 1 -25.14 -10.80 -17.65
C MET A 1 -24.18 -10.29 -16.59
N GLY A 2 -23.91 -11.08 -15.56
CA GLY A 2 -22.94 -10.70 -14.54
C GLY A 2 -21.54 -11.06 -15.04
N LEU A 3 -20.69 -10.07 -15.31
CA LEU A 3 -19.27 -10.34 -15.50
C LEU A 3 -18.74 -10.94 -14.20
N ASN A 4 -18.19 -12.15 -14.28
CA ASN A 4 -17.50 -12.82 -13.18
C ASN A 4 -16.17 -12.10 -12.91
N ARG A 5 -16.24 -10.90 -12.34
CA ARG A 5 -15.05 -10.16 -11.93
C ARG A 5 -14.36 -10.93 -10.81
N LEU A 6 -13.04 -11.11 -10.93
CA LEU A 6 -12.27 -11.79 -9.91
C LEU A 6 -12.32 -11.01 -8.59
N ARG A 7 -12.70 -11.68 -7.49
CA ARG A 7 -12.77 -11.07 -6.15
C ARG A 7 -11.36 -10.87 -5.62
N CYS A 8 -10.90 -9.62 -5.59
CA CYS A 8 -9.59 -9.24 -5.05
C CYS A 8 -9.65 -8.78 -3.58
N ALA A 9 -10.84 -8.72 -2.98
CA ALA A 9 -10.93 -8.54 -1.54
C ALA A 9 -10.71 -9.87 -0.84
N GLY A 10 -9.55 -10.00 -0.22
CA GLY A 10 -9.19 -11.13 0.63
C GLY A 10 -10.22 -11.42 1.72
N ASN A 11 -9.92 -12.42 2.56
CA ASN A 11 -10.82 -12.89 3.61
C ASN A 11 -11.37 -11.72 4.46
N GLU A 12 -12.71 -11.63 4.60
CA GLU A 12 -13.40 -10.59 5.39
C GLU A 12 -12.89 -10.53 6.83
N ALA A 13 -12.43 -11.66 7.37
CA ALA A 13 -11.80 -11.73 8.69
C ALA A 13 -10.56 -10.82 8.83
N HIS A 14 -9.92 -10.44 7.73
CA HIS A 14 -8.72 -9.59 7.73
C HIS A 14 -9.04 -8.09 7.61
N TYR A 15 -10.29 -7.69 7.37
CA TYR A 15 -10.64 -6.28 7.19
C TYR A 15 -10.29 -5.44 8.42
N CYS A 16 -10.43 -5.99 9.63
CA CYS A 16 -10.07 -5.30 10.86
C CYS A 16 -8.57 -4.97 10.95
N ILE A 17 -7.72 -5.77 10.32
CA ILE A 17 -6.26 -5.57 10.24
C ILE A 17 -5.92 -4.59 9.12
N MET A 18 -6.60 -4.69 7.97
CA MET A 18 -6.32 -3.85 6.79
C MET A 18 -6.99 -2.46 6.82
N LYS A 19 -7.79 -2.16 7.86
CA LYS A 19 -8.61 -0.94 7.89
C LYS A 19 -7.82 0.36 7.86
N GLN A 20 -6.60 0.38 8.38
CA GLN A 20 -5.71 1.54 8.49
C GLN A 20 -4.29 1.10 8.13
N GLY A 21 -3.90 1.29 6.88
CA GLY A 21 -2.60 0.87 6.36
C GLY A 21 -1.56 1.99 6.34
N GLN A 22 -0.31 1.61 6.51
CA GLN A 22 0.88 2.44 6.29
C GLN A 22 1.76 1.74 5.26
N TYR A 23 2.25 2.50 4.29
CA TYR A 23 2.85 1.97 3.07
C TYR A 23 4.20 2.63 2.79
N VAL A 24 5.08 1.89 2.13
CA VAL A 24 6.36 2.34 1.59
C VAL A 24 6.66 1.53 0.35
N HIS A 25 7.25 2.16 -0.66
CA HIS A 25 7.64 1.47 -1.88
C HIS A 25 8.85 0.57 -1.60
N LEU A 26 8.92 -0.58 -2.28
CA LEU A 26 10.01 -1.55 -2.07
C LEU A 26 11.38 -0.91 -2.33
N ASP A 27 11.51 -0.17 -3.43
CA ASP A 27 12.78 0.49 -3.79
C ASP A 27 13.14 1.62 -2.80
N ASP A 28 12.17 2.43 -2.35
CA ASP A 28 12.42 3.44 -1.30
C ASP A 28 12.93 2.77 -0.01
N LEU A 29 12.37 1.61 0.37
CA LEU A 29 12.81 0.88 1.55
C LEU A 29 14.24 0.35 1.39
N CYS A 30 14.56 -0.23 0.24
CA CYS A 30 15.92 -0.72 -0.08
C CYS A 30 16.94 0.43 -0.09
N GLU A 31 16.59 1.57 -0.69
CA GLU A 31 17.46 2.75 -0.69
C GLU A 31 17.62 3.34 0.71
N ALA A 32 16.56 3.35 1.53
CA ALA A 32 16.65 3.81 2.93
C ALA A 32 17.60 2.93 3.75
N HIS A 33 17.65 1.62 3.49
CA HIS A 33 18.62 0.72 4.11
C HIS A 33 20.06 1.11 3.77
N ILE A 34 20.36 1.36 2.49
CA ILE A 34 21.70 1.79 2.04
C ILE A 34 22.03 3.16 2.64
N PHE A 35 21.09 4.11 2.54
CA PHE A 35 21.24 5.46 3.07
C PHE A 35 21.61 5.46 4.55
N LEU A 36 20.88 4.71 5.39
CA LEU A 36 21.17 4.64 6.83
C LEU A 36 22.49 3.92 7.13
N TYR A 37 22.88 2.93 6.34
CA TYR A 37 24.17 2.26 6.48
C TYR A 37 25.35 3.20 6.16
N GLU A 38 25.21 4.04 5.13
CA GLU A 38 26.27 4.96 4.69
C GLU A 38 26.34 6.25 5.51
N HIS A 39 25.30 6.58 6.27
CA HIS A 39 25.23 7.82 7.04
C HIS A 39 25.88 7.66 8.43
N PRO A 40 27.05 8.28 8.71
CA PRO A 40 27.83 8.00 9.92
C PRO A 40 27.14 8.41 11.23
N ASN A 41 26.17 9.32 11.16
CA ASN A 41 25.39 9.81 12.30
C ASN A 41 24.04 9.09 12.45
N ALA A 42 23.76 8.05 11.66
CA ALA A 42 22.55 7.25 11.82
C ALA A 42 22.61 6.46 13.13
N GLU A 43 21.66 6.71 14.03
CA GLU A 43 21.61 6.02 15.33
C GLU A 43 20.20 5.59 15.71
N GLY A 44 20.08 4.38 16.25
CA GLY A 44 18.84 3.85 16.79
C GLY A 44 17.81 3.49 15.71
N ARG A 45 16.53 3.69 16.02
CA ARG A 45 15.42 3.25 15.16
C ARG A 45 14.99 4.34 14.20
N PHE A 46 14.61 3.93 12.99
CA PHE A 46 14.03 4.78 11.94
C PHE A 46 12.74 4.15 11.43
N ILE A 47 11.70 4.98 11.29
CA ILE A 47 10.49 4.60 10.58
C ILE A 47 10.71 4.92 9.10
N CYS A 48 10.44 3.96 8.23
CA CYS A 48 10.44 4.13 6.77
C CYS A 48 9.02 3.86 6.24
N SER A 49 8.18 4.90 6.22
CA SER A 49 6.80 4.87 5.76
C SER A 49 6.46 6.21 5.10
N SER A 50 6.03 6.18 3.85
CA SER A 50 5.78 7.39 3.05
C SER A 50 4.30 7.74 2.96
N HIS A 51 3.42 6.73 2.94
CA HIS A 51 1.99 6.93 2.72
C HIS A 51 1.17 6.21 3.80
N HIS A 52 -0.05 6.68 4.00
CA HIS A 52 -1.05 6.06 4.85
C HIS A 52 -2.42 6.20 4.18
N ALA A 53 -3.28 5.21 4.40
CA ALA A 53 -4.61 5.17 3.79
C ALA A 53 -5.51 4.24 4.60
N ILE A 54 -6.81 4.51 4.62
CA ILE A 54 -7.78 3.53 5.12
C ILE A 54 -8.16 2.56 3.99
N ILE A 55 -8.74 1.41 4.35
CA ILE A 55 -9.10 0.37 3.38
C ILE A 55 -10.00 0.90 2.25
N TYR A 56 -10.85 1.90 2.53
CA TYR A 56 -11.71 2.53 1.55
C TYR A 56 -10.92 3.32 0.48
N ASP A 57 -9.85 4.02 0.86
CA ASP A 57 -9.03 4.79 -0.08
C ASP A 57 -8.34 3.85 -1.06
N VAL A 58 -7.70 2.79 -0.55
CA VAL A 58 -7.07 1.75 -1.36
C VAL A 58 -8.09 1.06 -2.26
N ALA A 59 -9.26 0.72 -1.72
CA ALA A 59 -10.30 0.07 -2.49
C ALA A 59 -10.83 0.97 -3.62
N ASN A 60 -10.98 2.27 -3.36
CA ASN A 60 -11.37 3.25 -4.37
C ASN A 60 -10.30 3.36 -5.47
N MET A 61 -9.03 3.53 -5.09
CA MET A 61 -7.91 3.59 -6.03
C MET A 61 -7.87 2.33 -6.90
N VAL A 62 -7.95 1.14 -6.31
CA VAL A 62 -7.88 -0.11 -7.07
C VAL A 62 -9.06 -0.26 -8.04
N ARG A 63 -10.27 0.18 -7.67
CA ARG A 63 -11.42 0.18 -8.59
C ARG A 63 -11.26 1.13 -9.77
N GLN A 64 -10.59 2.25 -9.56
CA GLN A 64 -10.38 3.27 -10.59
C GLN A 64 -9.30 2.81 -11.58
N GLU A 65 -8.17 2.33 -11.07
CA GLU A 65 -7.01 1.93 -11.89
C GLU A 65 -7.13 0.53 -12.50
N TRP A 66 -7.82 -0.41 -11.81
CA TRP A 66 -8.02 -1.79 -12.27
C TRP A 66 -9.50 -2.21 -12.20
N PRO A 67 -10.38 -1.58 -13.01
CA PRO A 67 -11.83 -1.84 -12.99
C PRO A 67 -12.23 -3.29 -13.32
N GLU A 68 -11.32 -4.07 -13.91
CA GLU A 68 -11.47 -5.50 -14.17
C GLU A 68 -11.53 -6.34 -12.88
N TYR A 69 -11.00 -5.83 -11.76
CA TYR A 69 -11.09 -6.50 -10.48
C TYR A 69 -12.34 -6.12 -9.70
N TYR A 70 -12.95 -7.10 -9.04
CA TYR A 70 -14.00 -6.83 -8.08
C TYR A 70 -13.38 -6.50 -6.72
N VAL A 71 -13.60 -5.26 -6.29
CA VAL A 71 -13.24 -4.77 -4.95
C VAL A 71 -14.51 -4.23 -4.28
N PRO A 72 -14.91 -4.76 -3.10
CA PRO A 72 -16.07 -4.32 -2.34
C PRO A 72 -16.05 -2.83 -2.03
N THR A 73 -17.23 -2.22 -2.08
CA THR A 73 -17.45 -0.82 -1.68
C THR A 73 -17.74 -0.67 -0.19
N GLU A 74 -18.09 -1.77 0.48
CA GLU A 74 -18.39 -1.84 1.90
C GLU A 74 -17.53 -2.93 2.55
N PHE A 75 -17.03 -2.65 3.76
CA PHE A 75 -16.23 -3.59 4.53
C PHE A 75 -16.90 -3.83 5.88
N LYS A 76 -17.38 -5.06 6.11
CA LYS A 76 -18.16 -5.41 7.30
C LYS A 76 -17.41 -5.05 8.59
N GLY A 77 -18.07 -4.25 9.45
CA GLY A 77 -17.53 -3.84 10.74
C GLY A 77 -16.51 -2.70 10.68
N ILE A 78 -16.35 -2.05 9.53
CA ILE A 78 -15.38 -0.99 9.29
C ILE A 78 -16.12 0.30 8.88
N ASP A 79 -16.04 1.33 9.73
CA ASP A 79 -16.65 2.63 9.47
C ASP A 79 -15.92 3.37 8.33
N LYS A 80 -16.64 4.16 7.54
CA LYS A 80 -16.05 5.02 6.49
C LYS A 80 -15.32 6.22 7.11
N ASP A 81 -15.75 6.68 8.28
CA ASP A 81 -15.19 7.83 8.98
C ASP A 81 -14.04 7.43 9.94
N LEU A 82 -13.29 6.39 9.59
CA LEU A 82 -12.13 5.97 10.37
C LEU A 82 -11.07 7.06 10.43
N ALA A 83 -10.59 7.33 11.65
CA ALA A 83 -9.43 8.18 11.83
C ALA A 83 -8.23 7.63 11.05
N ILE A 84 -7.45 8.53 10.47
CA ILE A 84 -6.21 8.16 9.81
C ILE A 84 -5.14 7.88 10.87
N VAL A 85 -4.41 6.77 10.71
CA VAL A 85 -3.23 6.45 11.52
C VAL A 85 -2.00 6.54 10.61
N SER A 86 -1.11 7.48 10.93
CA SER A 86 0.11 7.72 10.17
C SER A 86 1.35 7.38 10.99
N PHE A 87 2.39 6.92 10.31
CA PHE A 87 3.71 6.72 10.87
C PHE A 87 4.62 7.89 10.46
N SER A 88 5.31 8.49 11.43
CA SER A 88 6.18 9.63 11.14
C SER A 88 7.58 9.15 10.74
N SER A 89 7.90 9.31 9.46
CA SER A 89 9.27 9.15 8.94
C SER A 89 10.13 10.41 9.07
N LYS A 90 9.71 11.40 9.87
CA LYS A 90 10.40 12.68 10.01
C LYS A 90 11.88 12.52 10.35
N LYS A 91 12.23 11.59 11.24
CA LYS A 91 13.63 11.33 11.61
C LYS A 91 14.50 10.91 10.41
N LEU A 92 13.94 10.09 9.50
CA LEU A 92 14.63 9.63 8.29
C LEU A 92 14.75 10.78 7.28
N THR A 93 13.67 11.54 7.06
CA THR A 93 13.68 12.66 6.10
C THR A 93 14.50 13.86 6.57
N ASP A 94 14.55 14.12 7.89
CA ASP A 94 15.39 15.18 8.47
C ASP A 94 16.89 14.91 8.28
N MET A 95 17.29 13.64 8.05
CA MET A 95 18.66 13.28 7.67
C MET A 95 18.96 13.52 6.19
N GLY A 96 17.94 13.81 5.37
CA GLY A 96 18.08 14.07 3.94
C GLY A 96 17.58 12.95 3.02
N PHE A 97 17.04 11.85 3.55
CA PHE A 97 16.39 10.82 2.72
C PHE A 97 15.11 11.37 2.07
N GLN A 98 14.87 11.03 0.81
CA GLN A 98 13.69 11.46 0.05
C GLN A 98 12.97 10.25 -0.52
N PHE A 99 11.69 10.13 -0.22
CA PHE A 99 10.81 9.15 -0.86
C PHE A 99 10.50 9.57 -2.29
N LYS A 100 10.56 8.63 -3.23
CA LYS A 100 10.41 8.91 -4.67
C LYS A 100 9.08 8.45 -5.25
N TYR A 101 8.41 7.51 -4.59
CA TYR A 101 7.27 6.79 -5.16
C TYR A 101 5.96 7.08 -4.43
N THR A 102 4.87 7.10 -5.18
CA THR A 102 3.50 7.26 -4.67
C THR A 102 2.90 5.93 -4.22
N LEU A 103 1.77 5.97 -3.51
CA LEU A 103 0.99 4.76 -3.19
C LEU A 103 0.52 4.02 -4.45
N GLU A 104 0.15 4.76 -5.50
CA GLU A 104 -0.29 4.18 -6.78
C GLU A 104 0.85 3.40 -7.45
N ASP A 105 2.07 3.95 -7.45
CA ASP A 105 3.26 3.26 -8.00
C ASP A 105 3.48 1.91 -7.31
N MET A 106 3.30 1.85 -5.99
CA MET A 106 3.42 0.60 -5.21
C MET A 106 2.42 -0.46 -5.68
N TYR A 107 1.15 -0.07 -5.79
CA TYR A 107 0.09 -0.99 -6.18
C TYR A 107 0.20 -1.40 -7.65
N LYS A 108 0.59 -0.47 -8.52
CA LYS A 108 0.84 -0.73 -9.93
C LYS A 108 1.96 -1.74 -10.12
N GLY A 109 3.13 -1.49 -9.51
CA GLY A 109 4.27 -2.41 -9.56
C GLY A 109 3.90 -3.81 -9.04
N ALA A 110 3.17 -3.89 -7.91
CA ALA A 110 2.72 -5.15 -7.35
C ALA A 110 1.74 -5.91 -8.25
N ILE A 111 0.68 -5.25 -8.72
CA ILE A 111 -0.36 -5.86 -9.55
C ILE A 111 0.21 -6.31 -10.90
N GLU A 112 0.99 -5.47 -11.57
CA GLU A 112 1.59 -5.79 -12.86
C GLU A 112 2.58 -6.96 -12.73
N THR A 113 3.42 -6.96 -11.70
CA THR A 113 4.35 -8.07 -11.44
C THR A 113 3.60 -9.38 -11.15
N CYS A 114 2.54 -9.34 -10.33
CA CYS A 114 1.73 -10.52 -10.05
C CYS A 114 1.00 -11.04 -11.30
N ARG A 115 0.52 -10.17 -12.20
CA ARG A 115 -0.06 -10.56 -13.49
C ARG A 115 0.96 -11.26 -14.38
N GLN A 116 2.13 -10.65 -14.57
CA GLN A 116 3.21 -11.21 -15.38
C GLN A 116 3.67 -12.58 -14.88
N LYS A 117 3.67 -12.78 -13.55
CA LYS A 117 4.02 -14.04 -12.90
C LYS A 117 2.85 -15.00 -12.73
N GLN A 118 1.66 -14.68 -13.26
CA GLN A 118 0.44 -15.48 -13.15
C GLN A 118 0.01 -15.78 -11.70
N LEU A 119 0.37 -14.90 -10.77
CA LEU A 119 -0.03 -14.96 -9.36
C LEU A 119 -1.35 -14.21 -9.11
N LEU A 120 -1.71 -13.30 -10.02
CA LEU A 120 -3.00 -12.61 -10.03
C LEU A 120 -3.63 -12.78 -11.41
N PRO A 121 -4.79 -13.43 -11.53
CA PRO A 121 -5.41 -13.67 -12.82
C PRO A 121 -5.93 -12.36 -13.43
N LEU A 122 -6.07 -12.34 -14.75
CA LEU A 122 -6.84 -11.31 -15.44
C LEU A 122 -8.32 -11.70 -15.36
N SER A 123 -9.21 -10.74 -15.06
CA SER A 123 -10.64 -10.98 -15.25
C SER A 123 -10.89 -11.01 -16.74
N THR A 124 -11.01 -12.21 -17.31
CA THR A 124 -11.48 -12.42 -18.68
C THR A 124 -12.99 -12.18 -18.78
#